data_AF-A0A3L6T908-F1
#
_entry.id   AF-A0A3L6T908-F1
#
_cell.length_a   1.000
_cell.length_b   1.000
_cell.length_c   1.000
_cell.angle_alpha   90.00
_cell.angle_beta   90.00
_cell.angle_gamma   90.00
#
_symmetry.space_group_name_H-M   'P 1'
#
loop_
_entity.id
_entity.type
_entity.pdbx_description
1 polymer ?
#
loop_
_entity_poly.entity_id
_entity_poly.type
_entity_poly.pdbx_seq_one_letter_code
_entity_poly.pdbx_strand_id
1 'polypeptide(L)'
;MNKRNKRSFSSTTRSTCTSPVKKSKSPMVKIVKDIASTYKESVAINTKQMQQRASDKAAFSVKRCQELAFECGVEKTVDSIYAMSKMFESEYQREFFCGQLSLDLRLGYIKKWCRDNNLE
;
A
#
# COMPACT_ATOMS: atom_id res chain seq x y z
N MET A 1 7.01 26.06 -86.48
CA MET A 1 6.99 26.57 -85.10
C MET A 1 8.39 26.50 -84.49
N ASN A 2 8.82 27.66 -83.94
CA ASN A 2 9.93 28.02 -83.04
C ASN A 2 11.17 27.13 -82.78
N LYS A 3 12.34 27.75 -82.96
CA LYS A 3 13.66 27.43 -82.37
C LYS A 3 13.72 27.83 -80.88
N ARG A 4 14.54 27.15 -80.04
CA ARG A 4 15.65 27.75 -79.22
C ARG A 4 16.23 26.83 -78.12
N ASN A 5 17.57 26.77 -78.15
CA ASN A 5 18.59 26.89 -77.08
C ASN A 5 18.80 25.85 -75.95
N LYS A 6 20.06 25.36 -75.94
CA LYS A 6 20.84 24.77 -74.83
C LYS A 6 20.87 25.66 -73.58
N ARG A 7 20.85 25.04 -72.38
CA ARG A 7 21.64 25.47 -71.21
C ARG A 7 22.14 24.27 -70.41
N SER A 8 23.43 24.29 -70.12
CA SER A 8 24.15 23.40 -69.20
C SER A 8 23.69 23.62 -67.76
N PHE A 9 23.75 22.57 -66.93
CA PHE A 9 23.73 22.73 -65.48
C PHE A 9 25.05 22.19 -64.91
N SER A 10 25.86 23.12 -64.42
CA SER A 10 27.17 22.89 -63.83
C SER A 10 27.07 22.98 -62.30
N SER A 11 27.43 21.86 -61.66
CA SER A 11 28.37 21.77 -60.51
C SER A 11 27.92 22.04 -59.06
N THR A 12 28.30 21.06 -58.22
CA THR A 12 28.76 21.09 -56.80
C THR A 12 27.76 21.31 -55.66
N THR A 13 27.66 20.33 -54.75
CA THR A 13 27.99 20.50 -53.31
C THR A 13 28.01 19.17 -52.55
N ARG A 14 29.10 18.99 -51.80
CA ARG A 14 29.49 17.86 -50.95
C ARG A 14 28.67 17.91 -49.65
N SER A 15 27.65 17.06 -49.49
CA SER A 15 26.94 16.91 -48.22
C SER A 15 27.80 16.15 -47.21
N THR A 16 28.37 16.86 -46.25
CA THR A 16 28.85 16.25 -45.00
C THR A 16 27.64 15.75 -44.22
N CYS A 17 27.59 14.44 -43.97
CA CYS A 17 26.63 13.83 -43.06
C CYS A 17 26.87 14.34 -41.64
N THR A 18 26.27 15.47 -41.27
CA THR A 18 26.06 15.83 -39.87
C THR A 18 24.77 15.16 -39.41
N SER A 19 24.91 14.02 -38.72
CA SER A 19 23.77 13.36 -38.07
C SER A 19 23.02 14.38 -37.20
N PRO A 20 21.68 14.51 -37.31
CA PRO A 20 20.96 15.48 -36.49
C PRO A 20 21.15 15.16 -35.01
N VAL A 21 21.53 16.17 -34.23
CA VAL A 21 21.58 16.12 -32.77
C VAL A 21 20.24 15.56 -32.27
N LYS A 22 20.27 14.55 -31.39
CA LYS A 22 19.09 13.88 -30.84
C LYS A 22 18.05 14.93 -30.44
N LYS A 23 16.93 15.01 -31.17
CA LYS A 23 15.89 16.02 -30.95
C LYS A 23 15.48 15.98 -29.48
N SER A 24 15.57 17.13 -28.80
CA SER A 24 15.03 17.28 -27.46
C SER A 24 13.58 16.82 -27.45
N LYS A 25 13.16 16.09 -26.41
CA LYS A 25 11.80 15.56 -26.33
C LYS A 25 10.80 16.71 -26.48
N SER A 26 9.76 16.49 -27.27
CA SER A 26 8.69 17.48 -27.48
C SER A 26 8.14 17.97 -26.12
N PRO A 27 7.80 19.26 -25.97
CA PRO A 27 7.24 19.82 -24.73
C PRO A 27 6.08 19.00 -24.16
N MET A 28 5.23 18.43 -25.02
CA MET A 28 4.13 17.56 -24.60
C MET A 28 4.61 16.26 -23.95
N VAL A 29 5.69 15.65 -24.44
CA VAL A 29 6.27 14.43 -23.87
C VAL A 29 6.85 14.71 -22.48
N LYS A 30 7.36 15.92 -22.25
CA LYS A 30 7.83 16.35 -20.92
C LYS A 30 6.64 16.46 -19.94
N ILE A 31 5.59 17.16 -20.34
CA ILE A 31 4.37 17.33 -19.52
C ILE A 31 3.75 15.98 -19.17
N VAL A 32 3.57 15.08 -20.14
CA VAL A 32 3.01 13.74 -19.87
C VAL A 32 3.90 12.93 -18.93
N LYS A 33 5.23 13.05 -19.06
CA LYS A 33 6.17 12.39 -18.14
C LYS A 33 6.05 12.95 -16.72
N ASP A 34 5.93 14.26 -16.57
CA ASP A 34 5.82 14.92 -15.26
C ASP A 34 4.48 14.58 -14.59
N ILE A 35 3.39 14.48 -15.36
CA ILE A 35 2.11 13.96 -14.87
C ILE A 35 2.24 12.50 -14.42
N ALA A 36 2.87 11.64 -15.23
CA ALA A 36 3.05 10.24 -14.90
C ALA A 36 3.92 10.03 -13.65
N SER A 37 4.98 10.83 -13.45
CA SER A 37 5.77 10.79 -12.22
C SER A 37 4.97 11.25 -11.02
N THR A 38 4.23 12.36 -11.15
CA THR A 38 3.40 12.91 -10.06
C THR A 38 2.31 11.92 -9.65
N TYR A 39 1.67 11.27 -10.62
CA TYR A 39 0.66 10.23 -10.37
C TYR A 39 1.26 9.00 -9.68
N LYS A 40 2.44 8.54 -10.12
CA LYS A 40 3.13 7.41 -9.47
C LYS A 40 3.46 7.72 -8.01
N GLU A 41 3.91 8.94 -7.72
CA GLU A 41 4.19 9.39 -6.36
C GLU A 41 2.92 9.49 -5.51
N SER A 42 1.84 10.06 -6.05
CA SER A 42 0.58 10.20 -5.31
C SER A 42 -0.06 8.83 -4.99
N VAL A 43 -0.01 7.87 -5.91
CA VAL A 43 -0.47 6.50 -5.68
C VAL A 43 0.37 5.81 -4.60
N ALA A 44 1.70 5.98 -4.63
CA ALA A 44 2.57 5.40 -3.61
C ALA A 44 2.29 5.97 -2.21
N ILE A 45 2.07 7.29 -2.10
CA ILE A 45 1.72 7.96 -0.84
C ILE A 45 0.35 7.47 -0.33
N ASN A 46 -0.66 7.42 -1.20
CA ASN A 46 -2.00 6.97 -0.82
C ASN A 46 -1.99 5.50 -0.34
N THR A 47 -1.26 4.63 -1.04
CA THR A 47 -1.12 3.22 -0.66
C THR A 47 -0.49 3.07 0.73
N LYS A 48 0.59 3.83 1.02
CA LYS A 48 1.21 3.85 2.35
C LYS A 48 0.25 4.35 3.43
N GLN A 49 -0.51 5.41 3.15
CA GLN A 49 -1.48 5.95 4.08
C GLN A 49 -2.62 4.96 4.37
N MET A 50 -3.10 4.25 3.35
CA MET A 50 -4.10 3.19 3.51
C MET A 50 -3.58 2.04 4.38
N GLN A 51 -2.32 1.64 4.18
CA GLN A 51 -1.68 0.60 4.99
C GLN A 51 -1.51 1.04 6.45
N GLN A 52 -1.13 2.29 6.69
CA GLN A 52 -1.06 2.86 8.05
C GLN A 52 -2.43 2.89 8.73
N ARG A 53 -3.49 3.32 8.04
CA ARG A 53 -4.86 3.30 8.60
C ARG A 53 -5.31 1.89 8.95
N ALA A 54 -4.96 0.90 8.14
CA ALA A 54 -5.28 -0.50 8.42
C ALA A 54 -4.51 -1.01 9.67
N SER A 55 -3.22 -0.69 9.80
CA SER A 55 -2.44 -1.05 10.99
C SER A 55 -2.97 -0.39 12.26
N ASP A 56 -3.34 0.89 12.18
CA ASP A 56 -3.88 1.65 13.31
C ASP A 56 -5.23 1.07 13.76
N LYS A 57 -6.08 0.67 12.80
CA LYS A 57 -7.34 -0.03 13.09
C LYS A 57 -7.10 -1.38 13.78
N ALA A 58 -6.10 -2.14 13.34
CA ALA A 58 -5.73 -3.41 13.96
C ALA A 58 -5.20 -3.21 15.40
N ALA A 59 -4.33 -2.22 15.62
CA ALA A 59 -3.81 -1.89 16.95
C ALA A 59 -4.92 -1.43 17.91
N PHE A 60 -5.84 -0.60 17.44
CA PHE A 60 -7.02 -0.18 18.21
C PHE A 60 -7.92 -1.37 18.58
N SER A 61 -8.10 -2.30 17.64
CA SER A 61 -8.87 -3.53 17.86
C SER A 61 -8.25 -4.42 18.94
N VAL A 62 -6.93 -4.60 18.95
CA VAL A 62 -6.23 -5.37 20.00
C VAL A 62 -6.41 -4.72 21.37
N LYS A 63 -6.18 -3.40 21.47
CA LYS A 63 -6.33 -2.67 22.73
C LYS A 63 -7.74 -2.81 23.29
N ARG A 64 -8.77 -2.69 22.44
CA ARG A 64 -10.16 -2.84 22.86
C ARG A 64 -10.46 -4.24 23.38
N CYS A 65 -9.96 -5.29 22.73
CA CYS A 65 -10.21 -6.66 23.18
C CYS A 65 -9.45 -6.95 24.50
N GLN A 66 -8.28 -6.34 24.74
CA GLN A 66 -7.61 -6.41 26.05
C GLN A 66 -8.42 -5.73 27.17
N GLU A 67 -8.93 -4.52 26.92
CA GLU A 67 -9.78 -3.81 27.88
C GLU A 67 -11.01 -4.64 28.25
N LEU A 68 -11.71 -5.19 27.26
CA LEU A 68 -12.85 -6.06 27.46
C LEU A 68 -12.49 -7.33 28.26
N ALA A 69 -11.35 -7.96 27.99
CA ALA A 69 -10.93 -9.14 28.73
C ALA A 69 -10.76 -8.84 30.24
N PHE A 70 -10.16 -7.70 30.56
CA PHE A 70 -10.03 -7.26 31.95
C PHE A 70 -11.36 -6.87 32.59
N GLU A 71 -12.25 -6.20 31.85
CA GLU A 71 -13.62 -5.91 32.31
C GLU A 71 -14.40 -7.18 32.65
N CYS A 72 -14.12 -8.29 31.96
CA CYS A 72 -14.75 -9.59 32.20
C CYS A 72 -14.12 -10.38 33.38
N GLY A 73 -13.12 -9.83 34.06
CA GLY A 73 -12.50 -10.45 35.24
C GLY A 73 -11.32 -11.36 34.95
N VAL A 74 -10.69 -11.26 33.78
CA VAL A 74 -9.38 -11.90 33.54
C VAL A 74 -8.33 -11.24 34.42
N GLU A 75 -7.56 -12.04 35.15
CA GLU A 75 -6.49 -11.54 36.00
C GLU A 75 -5.33 -10.97 35.17
N LYS A 76 -4.75 -9.85 35.62
CA LYS A 76 -3.62 -9.18 34.95
C LYS A 76 -2.28 -9.87 35.24
N THR A 77 -2.21 -11.16 34.96
CA THR A 77 -0.98 -11.96 35.06
C THR A 77 -0.21 -11.97 33.75
N VAL A 78 1.07 -12.35 33.80
CA VAL A 78 1.91 -12.51 32.61
C VAL A 78 1.32 -13.56 31.67
N ASP A 79 0.80 -14.66 32.21
CA ASP A 79 0.22 -15.76 31.43
C ASP A 79 -1.06 -15.32 30.71
N SER A 80 -1.94 -14.57 31.38
CA SER A 80 -3.14 -13.99 30.76
C SER A 80 -2.78 -13.03 29.62
N ILE A 81 -1.77 -12.18 29.82
CA ILE A 81 -1.30 -11.25 28.78
C ILE A 81 -0.71 -12.01 27.59
N TYR A 82 0.09 -13.04 27.86
CA TYR A 82 0.66 -13.90 26.82
C TYR A 82 -0.44 -14.62 26.03
N ALA A 83 -1.40 -15.24 26.70
CA ALA A 83 -2.52 -15.93 26.07
C ALA A 83 -3.35 -14.98 25.20
N MET A 84 -3.69 -13.77 25.71
CA MET A 84 -4.40 -12.76 24.92
C MET A 84 -3.61 -12.30 23.69
N SER A 85 -2.28 -12.18 23.79
CA SER A 85 -1.44 -11.79 22.65
C SER A 85 -1.52 -12.80 21.50
N LYS A 86 -1.61 -14.10 21.84
CA LYS A 86 -1.75 -15.20 20.88
C LYS A 86 -3.18 -15.30 20.34
N MET A 87 -4.16 -15.20 21.23
CA MET A 87 -5.57 -15.27 20.89
C MET A 87 -6.00 -14.15 19.94
N PHE A 88 -5.57 -12.92 20.19
CA PHE A 88 -5.94 -11.73 19.41
C PHE A 88 -5.03 -11.46 18.20
N GLU A 89 -4.13 -12.39 17.84
CA GLU A 89 -3.35 -12.30 16.62
C GLU A 89 -4.26 -12.31 15.37
N SER A 90 -5.28 -13.15 15.37
CA SER A 90 -6.26 -13.26 14.29
C SER A 90 -7.32 -12.15 14.32
N GLU A 91 -7.57 -11.52 13.16
CA GLU A 91 -8.67 -10.56 12.98
C GLU A 91 -10.03 -11.13 13.36
N TYR A 92 -10.32 -12.37 12.94
CA TYR A 92 -11.57 -13.05 13.26
C TYR A 92 -11.78 -13.20 14.76
N GLN A 93 -10.71 -13.59 15.48
CA GLN A 93 -10.78 -13.75 16.94
C GLN A 93 -11.09 -12.41 17.63
N ARG A 94 -10.49 -11.32 17.15
CA ARG A 94 -10.79 -9.98 17.67
C ARG A 94 -12.23 -9.57 17.38
N GLU A 95 -12.71 -9.73 16.16
CA GLU A 95 -14.07 -9.37 15.78
C GLU A 95 -15.12 -10.19 16.55
N PHE A 96 -14.89 -11.50 16.70
CA PHE A 96 -15.77 -12.38 17.47
C PHE A 96 -15.78 -12.00 18.96
N PHE A 97 -14.60 -11.81 19.56
CA PHE A 97 -14.46 -11.47 20.97
C PHE A 97 -15.04 -10.10 21.33
N CYS A 98 -14.73 -9.10 20.51
CA CYS A 98 -15.20 -7.73 20.68
C CYS A 98 -16.68 -7.55 20.23
N GLY A 99 -17.32 -8.60 19.70
CA GLY A 99 -18.74 -8.62 19.30
C GLY A 99 -19.72 -8.69 20.48
N GLN A 100 -20.89 -9.29 20.25
CA GLN A 100 -22.05 -9.31 21.18
C GLN A 100 -21.98 -10.39 22.27
N LEU A 101 -20.79 -10.68 22.80
CA LEU A 101 -20.66 -11.59 23.94
C LEU A 101 -21.04 -10.88 25.25
N SER A 102 -21.63 -11.59 26.21
CA SER A 102 -21.76 -11.11 27.59
C SER A 102 -20.41 -11.21 28.31
N LEU A 103 -20.26 -10.57 29.47
CA LEU A 103 -19.02 -10.62 30.26
C LEU A 103 -18.63 -12.06 30.62
N ASP A 104 -19.60 -12.86 31.08
CA ASP A 104 -19.37 -14.26 31.47
C ASP A 104 -18.95 -15.14 30.29
N LEU A 105 -19.57 -14.93 29.11
CA LEU A 105 -19.21 -15.67 27.91
C LEU A 105 -17.81 -15.30 27.41
N ARG A 106 -17.42 -14.02 27.50
CA ARG A 106 -16.05 -13.61 27.17
C ARG A 106 -15.02 -14.26 28.09
N LEU A 107 -15.28 -14.25 29.40
CA LEU A 107 -14.39 -14.90 30.37
C LEU A 107 -14.30 -16.41 30.13
N GLY A 108 -15.44 -17.08 29.94
CA GLY A 108 -15.51 -18.51 29.65
C GLY A 108 -14.80 -18.87 28.34
N TYR A 109 -14.91 -18.01 27.32
CA TYR A 109 -14.23 -18.17 26.05
C TYR A 109 -12.71 -18.08 26.18
N ILE A 110 -12.18 -17.07 26.91
CA ILE A 110 -10.74 -16.95 27.19
C ILE A 110 -10.24 -18.18 27.94
N LYS A 111 -10.91 -18.59 29.01
CA LYS A 111 -10.52 -19.78 29.80
C LYS A 111 -10.50 -21.05 28.95
N LYS A 112 -11.53 -21.25 28.12
CA LYS A 112 -11.58 -22.40 27.20
C LYS A 112 -10.42 -22.35 26.20
N TRP A 113 -10.17 -21.18 25.61
CA TRP A 113 -9.07 -21.00 24.66
C TRP A 113 -7.71 -21.28 25.29
N CYS A 114 -7.46 -20.80 26.53
CA CYS A 114 -6.23 -21.11 27.26
C CYS A 114 -6.06 -22.62 27.48
N ARG A 115 -7.11 -23.34 27.91
CA ARG A 115 -7.08 -24.80 28.05
C ARG A 115 -6.77 -25.52 26.75
N ASP A 116 -7.45 -25.15 25.68
CA ASP A 116 -7.28 -25.77 24.36
C ASP A 116 -5.84 -25.56 23.81
N ASN A 117 -5.13 -24.54 24.29
CA ASN A 117 -3.75 -24.21 23.90
C ASN A 117 -2.69 -24.57 24.95
N ASN A 118 -3.04 -25.25 26.04
CA ASN A 118 -2.14 -25.62 27.14
C ASN A 118 -1.44 -24.40 27.79
N LEU A 119 -2.20 -23.33 28.05
CA LEU A 119 -1.74 -22.09 28.69
C LEU A 119 -2.39 -21.84 30.06
N GLU A 120 -2.99 -22.88 30.65
CA GLU A 120 -3.58 -22.88 32.01
C GLU A 120 -2.65 -23.60 33.00
#